data_AF-A0A5J4PH70-F1
#
_entry.id   AF-A0A5J4PH70-F1
#
_cell.length_a   1.000
_cell.length_b   1.000
_cell.length_c   1.000
_cell.angle_alpha   90.00
_cell.angle_beta   90.00
_cell.angle_gamma   90.00
#
_symmetry.space_group_name_H-M   'P 1'
#
loop_
_entity.id
_entity.type
_entity.pdbx_description
1 polymer ?
#
loop_
_entity_poly.entity_id
_entity_poly.type
_entity_poly.pdbx_seq_one_letter_code
_entity_poly.pdbx_strand_id
1 'polypeptide(L)'
;KSMGIKMVLSGEGADEIFGGYLYFHKAPDAKAFHEETVRKLSKLHLYDCLRANKSLSAWGVEGRVPFLDKEFLDVAMRINPRDKMAPGKVIEKKIVREAFADMLPESVTWRQKEQFSDGVGYSWIDTLKEITSSAVSDEQIKHAAERFPVNPPQNKEEYYYRSIFEEHFPSESAAKSVPSVPSVACSTAEALAWDKAFQNLNDPSGRAVKGVHEEAY
;
A
#
# COMPACT_ATOMS: atom_id res chain seq x y z
N LYS A 1 2.39 1.69 -31.41
CA LYS A 1 1.25 2.63 -31.52
C LYS A 1 0.54 2.68 -30.18
N SER A 2 0.30 3.85 -29.60
CA SER A 2 -0.56 3.96 -28.41
C SER A 2 -2.01 3.66 -28.80
N MET A 3 -2.78 3.05 -27.89
CA MET A 3 -4.18 2.65 -28.15
C MET A 3 -5.17 3.83 -28.23
N GLY A 4 -4.71 5.06 -28.01
CA GLY A 4 -5.55 6.26 -28.03
C GLY A 4 -6.42 6.47 -26.79
N ILE A 5 -6.38 5.57 -25.81
CA ILE A 5 -7.11 5.70 -24.54
C ILE A 5 -6.58 6.91 -23.76
N LYS A 6 -7.50 7.75 -23.27
CA LYS A 6 -7.20 8.98 -22.50
C LYS A 6 -7.68 8.95 -21.06
N MET A 7 -8.50 7.98 -20.70
CA MET A 7 -9.03 7.85 -19.35
C MET A 7 -9.24 6.37 -19.01
N VAL A 8 -8.94 6.00 -17.77
CA VAL A 8 -9.20 4.68 -17.20
C VAL A 8 -9.81 4.79 -15.80
N LEU A 9 -10.62 3.81 -15.43
CA LEU A 9 -11.11 3.64 -14.06
C LEU A 9 -10.16 2.72 -13.30
N SER A 10 -9.89 3.03 -12.03
CA SER A 10 -9.06 2.23 -11.13
C SER A 10 -9.79 1.92 -9.82
N GLY A 11 -9.41 0.81 -9.19
CA GLY A 11 -9.96 0.34 -7.91
C GLY A 11 -9.27 0.89 -6.67
N GLU A 12 -8.37 1.87 -6.79
CA GLU A 12 -7.69 2.49 -5.65
C GLU A 12 -8.70 3.05 -4.63
N GLY A 13 -8.39 2.91 -3.34
CA GLY A 13 -9.26 3.30 -2.23
C GLY A 13 -10.12 2.17 -1.66
N ALA A 14 -10.35 1.09 -2.41
CA ALA A 14 -11.18 -0.01 -1.92
C ALA A 14 -10.62 -0.67 -0.65
N ASP A 15 -9.30 -0.89 -0.60
CA ASP A 15 -8.64 -1.50 0.55
C ASP A 15 -8.66 -0.58 1.78
N GLU A 16 -8.50 0.74 1.59
CA GLU A 16 -8.58 1.73 2.67
C GLU A 16 -9.97 1.90 3.25
N ILE A 17 -11.02 1.77 2.44
CA ILE A 17 -12.41 1.95 2.89
C ILE A 17 -12.93 0.69 3.60
N PHE A 18 -12.58 -0.49 3.09
CA PHE A 18 -13.15 -1.77 3.50
C PHE A 18 -12.17 -2.68 4.25
N GLY A 19 -10.98 -2.19 4.58
CA GLY A 19 -9.94 -2.94 5.30
C GLY A 19 -9.46 -4.18 4.54
N GLY A 20 -8.99 -3.96 3.32
CA GLY A 20 -8.56 -5.02 2.41
C GLY A 20 -7.10 -5.46 2.54
N TYR A 21 -6.30 -4.79 3.37
CA TYR A 21 -4.94 -5.25 3.66
C TYR A 21 -4.96 -6.35 4.71
N LEU A 22 -4.07 -7.35 4.55
CA LEU A 22 -4.02 -8.52 5.42
C LEU A 22 -3.81 -8.17 6.91
N TYR A 23 -3.17 -7.04 7.22
CA TYR A 23 -2.99 -6.61 8.61
C TYR A 23 -4.31 -6.24 9.31
N PHE A 24 -5.39 -5.93 8.57
CA PHE A 24 -6.70 -5.65 9.15
C PHE A 24 -7.34 -6.86 9.85
N HIS A 25 -6.91 -8.09 9.53
CA HIS A 25 -7.30 -9.30 10.28
C HIS A 25 -6.84 -9.25 11.75
N LYS A 26 -5.84 -8.41 12.05
CA LYS A 26 -5.31 -8.21 13.40
C LYS A 26 -5.96 -7.05 14.14
N ALA A 27 -6.91 -6.34 13.52
CA ALA A 27 -7.62 -5.25 14.20
C ALA A 27 -8.30 -5.79 15.48
N PRO A 28 -8.04 -5.20 16.66
CA PRO A 28 -8.50 -5.73 17.93
C PRO A 28 -10.01 -5.60 18.11
N ASP A 29 -10.60 -4.54 17.54
CA ASP A 29 -12.03 -4.27 17.58
C ASP A 29 -12.45 -3.37 16.40
N ALA A 30 -13.77 -3.17 16.27
CA ALA A 30 -14.35 -2.39 15.18
C ALA A 30 -14.01 -0.90 15.25
N LYS A 31 -13.71 -0.37 16.44
CA LYS A 31 -13.31 1.04 16.60
C LYS A 31 -11.90 1.23 16.05
N ALA A 32 -10.95 0.38 16.46
CA ALA A 32 -9.58 0.40 15.95
C ALA A 32 -9.53 0.18 14.42
N PHE A 33 -10.35 -0.75 13.91
CA PHE A 33 -10.52 -0.94 12.47
C PHE A 33 -10.97 0.36 11.77
N HIS A 34 -12.04 0.99 12.27
CA HIS A 34 -12.56 2.21 11.67
C HIS A 34 -11.56 3.37 11.73
N GLU A 35 -10.95 3.61 12.89
CA GLU A 35 -9.94 4.65 13.07
C GLU A 35 -8.76 4.48 12.10
N GLU A 36 -8.37 3.24 11.83
CA GLU A 36 -7.34 2.94 10.83
C GLU A 36 -7.80 3.20 9.39
N THR A 37 -9.03 2.81 9.01
CA THR A 37 -9.56 3.16 7.68
C THR A 37 -9.59 4.68 7.46
N VAL A 38 -10.00 5.46 8.47
CA VAL A 38 -9.98 6.93 8.44
C VAL A 38 -8.56 7.48 8.33
N ARG A 39 -7.61 6.91 9.10
CA ARG A 39 -6.19 7.30 9.06
C ARG A 39 -5.54 7.01 7.71
N LYS A 40 -5.88 5.87 7.09
CA LYS A 40 -5.41 5.50 5.75
C LYS A 40 -5.98 6.44 4.69
N LEU A 41 -7.28 6.73 4.72
CA LEU A 41 -7.92 7.69 3.82
C LEU A 41 -7.31 9.09 3.92
N SER A 42 -7.02 9.58 5.13
CA SER A 42 -6.43 10.92 5.31
C SER A 42 -5.01 11.06 4.76
N LYS A 43 -4.29 9.95 4.59
CA LYS A 43 -2.91 9.91 4.06
C LYS A 43 -2.82 9.45 2.61
N LEU A 44 -3.93 9.04 1.99
CA LEU A 44 -3.95 8.41 0.66
C LEU A 44 -3.34 9.31 -0.42
N HIS A 45 -3.43 10.64 -0.25
CA HIS A 45 -2.81 11.65 -1.12
C HIS A 45 -1.26 11.60 -1.16
N LEU A 46 -0.62 11.00 -0.17
CA LEU A 46 0.84 10.80 -0.10
C LEU A 46 1.30 9.47 -0.71
N TYR A 47 0.36 8.53 -0.93
CA TYR A 47 0.66 7.16 -1.32
C TYR A 47 -0.07 6.77 -2.61
N ASP A 48 -1.19 6.05 -2.51
CA ASP A 48 -1.87 5.42 -3.64
C ASP A 48 -2.43 6.42 -4.65
N CYS A 49 -3.00 7.54 -4.20
CA CYS A 49 -3.43 8.62 -5.09
C CYS A 49 -2.24 9.26 -5.80
N LEU A 50 -1.12 9.43 -5.10
CA LEU A 50 0.10 10.01 -5.68
C LEU A 50 0.63 9.13 -6.81
N ARG A 51 0.75 7.82 -6.56
CA ARG A 51 1.18 6.81 -7.53
C ARG A 51 0.23 6.74 -8.71
N ALA A 52 -1.06 6.53 -8.46
CA ALA A 52 -2.06 6.37 -9.52
C ALA A 52 -2.13 7.61 -10.41
N ASN A 53 -2.18 8.81 -9.83
CA ASN A 53 -2.26 10.04 -10.60
C ASN A 53 -0.98 10.32 -11.41
N LYS A 54 0.20 10.32 -10.77
CA LYS A 54 1.46 10.70 -11.44
C LYS A 54 1.90 9.67 -12.49
N SER A 55 1.72 8.38 -12.23
CA SER A 55 2.11 7.32 -13.18
C SER A 55 1.26 7.33 -14.45
N LEU A 56 -0.05 7.55 -14.34
CA LEU A 56 -0.94 7.68 -15.50
C LEU A 56 -0.72 9.01 -16.24
N SER A 57 -0.56 10.10 -15.48
CA SER A 57 -0.36 11.45 -16.06
C SER A 57 0.95 11.56 -16.84
N ALA A 58 1.99 10.78 -16.48
CA ALA A 58 3.24 10.70 -17.24
C ALA A 58 3.04 10.27 -18.71
N TRP A 59 1.91 9.61 -19.01
CA TRP A 59 1.52 9.18 -20.36
C TRP A 59 0.28 9.90 -20.90
N GLY A 60 -0.15 10.99 -20.25
CA GLY A 60 -1.34 11.75 -20.64
C GLY A 60 -2.63 10.94 -20.54
N VAL A 61 -2.72 10.05 -19.55
CA VAL A 61 -3.92 9.27 -19.22
C VAL A 61 -4.50 9.75 -17.90
N GLU A 62 -5.80 10.02 -17.86
CA GLU A 62 -6.53 10.36 -16.64
C GLU A 62 -6.95 9.08 -15.89
N GLY A 63 -6.60 8.98 -14.61
CA GLY A 63 -7.10 7.94 -13.73
C GLY A 63 -8.26 8.45 -12.87
N ARG A 64 -9.41 7.77 -12.93
CA ARG A 64 -10.55 8.03 -12.02
C ARG A 64 -10.70 6.89 -11.03
N VAL A 65 -11.09 7.21 -9.81
CA VAL A 65 -11.10 6.30 -8.66
C VAL A 65 -12.49 6.29 -8.00
N PRO A 66 -13.47 5.54 -8.55
CA PRO A 66 -14.86 5.61 -8.09
C PRO A 66 -15.06 5.28 -6.60
N PHE A 67 -14.20 4.44 -6.01
CA PHE A 67 -14.24 4.17 -4.57
C PHE A 67 -13.97 5.42 -3.71
N LEU A 68 -13.25 6.41 -4.22
CA LEU A 68 -12.96 7.66 -3.52
C LEU A 68 -13.92 8.79 -3.90
N ASP A 69 -15.02 8.47 -4.59
CA ASP A 69 -16.11 9.41 -4.78
C ASP A 69 -16.67 9.86 -3.43
N LYS A 70 -17.03 11.14 -3.33
CA LYS A 70 -17.47 11.75 -2.07
C LYS A 70 -18.77 11.14 -1.56
N GLU A 71 -19.74 10.92 -2.45
CA GLU A 71 -21.05 10.38 -2.08
C GLU A 71 -20.92 8.89 -1.73
N PHE A 72 -20.09 8.16 -2.46
CA PHE A 72 -19.75 6.79 -2.11
C PHE A 72 -19.08 6.68 -0.75
N LEU A 73 -18.09 7.53 -0.47
CA LEU A 73 -17.41 7.58 0.84
C LEU A 73 -18.38 7.89 1.98
N ASP A 74 -19.32 8.80 1.78
CA ASP A 74 -20.35 9.13 2.79
C ASP A 74 -21.18 7.91 3.18
N VAL A 75 -21.51 7.04 2.24
CA VAL A 75 -22.23 5.78 2.52
C VAL A 75 -21.28 4.76 3.12
N ALA A 76 -20.17 4.48 2.43
CA ALA A 76 -19.25 3.40 2.76
C ALA A 76 -18.55 3.62 4.11
N MET A 77 -18.37 4.85 4.58
CA MET A 77 -17.76 5.15 5.88
C MET A 77 -18.78 5.21 7.03
N ARG A 78 -20.09 5.22 6.75
CA ARG A 78 -21.16 5.22 7.76
C ARG A 78 -21.75 3.84 8.06
N ILE A 79 -21.43 2.82 7.25
CA ILE A 79 -21.78 1.44 7.59
C ILE A 79 -21.08 1.02 8.90
N ASN A 80 -21.68 0.07 9.62
CA ASN A 80 -21.10 -0.41 10.87
C ASN A 80 -19.73 -1.06 10.59
N PRO A 81 -18.63 -0.59 11.23
CA PRO A 81 -17.31 -1.13 10.95
C PRO A 81 -17.18 -2.62 11.30
N ARG A 82 -18.05 -3.17 12.15
CA ARG A 82 -18.12 -4.62 12.41
C ARG A 82 -18.39 -5.42 11.14
N ASP A 83 -19.18 -4.90 10.22
CA ASP A 83 -19.53 -5.57 8.96
C ASP A 83 -18.37 -5.53 7.95
N LYS A 84 -17.36 -4.69 8.19
CA LYS A 84 -16.12 -4.62 7.41
C LYS A 84 -15.01 -5.51 7.96
N MET A 85 -15.09 -5.92 9.23
CA MET A 85 -14.05 -6.72 9.87
C MET A 85 -13.96 -8.12 9.24
N ALA A 86 -12.74 -8.65 9.22
CA ALA A 86 -12.41 -9.97 8.68
C ALA A 86 -11.76 -10.87 9.76
N PRO A 87 -12.50 -11.26 10.83
CA PRO A 87 -11.91 -12.04 11.92
C PRO A 87 -11.59 -13.46 11.47
N GLY A 88 -10.47 -14.01 11.96
CA GLY A 88 -10.05 -15.38 11.66
C GLY A 88 -9.86 -15.60 10.17
N LYS A 89 -10.62 -16.55 9.60
CA LYS A 89 -10.57 -16.94 8.18
C LYS A 89 -11.62 -16.23 7.30
N VAL A 90 -12.37 -15.27 7.85
CA VAL A 90 -13.28 -14.47 7.02
C VAL A 90 -12.45 -13.67 6.02
N ILE A 91 -12.81 -13.72 4.75
CA ILE A 91 -12.10 -12.99 3.69
C ILE A 91 -12.28 -11.48 3.85
N GLU A 92 -11.21 -10.73 3.60
CA GLU A 92 -11.21 -9.27 3.64
C GLU A 92 -12.21 -8.66 2.65
N LYS A 93 -12.75 -7.48 2.98
CA LYS A 93 -13.73 -6.77 2.15
C LYS A 93 -15.00 -7.58 1.85
N LYS A 94 -15.37 -8.53 2.73
CA LYS A 94 -16.54 -9.41 2.56
C LYS A 94 -17.79 -8.64 2.14
N ILE A 95 -18.11 -7.52 2.81
CA ILE A 95 -19.34 -6.76 2.53
C ILE A 95 -19.44 -6.27 1.08
N VAL A 96 -18.34 -5.78 0.50
CA VAL A 96 -18.34 -5.35 -0.91
C VAL A 96 -18.27 -6.53 -1.86
N ARG A 97 -17.66 -7.66 -1.47
CA ARG A 97 -17.72 -8.91 -2.26
C ARG A 97 -19.15 -9.42 -2.36
N GLU A 98 -19.89 -9.45 -1.25
CA GLU A 98 -21.30 -9.85 -1.22
C GLU A 98 -22.19 -8.92 -2.04
N ALA A 99 -21.97 -7.60 -1.96
CA ALA A 99 -22.75 -6.60 -2.70
C ALA A 99 -22.64 -6.71 -4.23
N PHE A 100 -21.58 -7.35 -4.74
CA PHE A 100 -21.31 -7.50 -6.18
C PHE A 100 -21.12 -8.96 -6.60
N ALA A 101 -21.55 -9.92 -5.77
CA ALA A 101 -21.24 -11.34 -5.96
C ALA A 101 -21.86 -11.94 -7.23
N ASP A 102 -22.99 -11.38 -7.68
CA ASP A 102 -23.72 -11.77 -8.90
C ASP A 102 -23.15 -11.13 -10.17
N MET A 103 -22.21 -10.19 -10.07
CA MET A 103 -21.62 -9.48 -11.20
C MET A 103 -20.30 -10.07 -11.71
N LEU A 104 -19.64 -10.93 -10.93
CA LEU A 104 -18.33 -11.49 -11.23
C LEU A 104 -18.30 -13.01 -11.00
N PRO A 105 -17.42 -13.76 -11.69
CA PRO A 105 -17.22 -15.18 -11.40
C PRO A 105 -16.84 -15.41 -9.93
N GLU A 106 -17.35 -16.49 -9.33
CA GLU A 106 -17.09 -16.84 -7.93
C GLU A 106 -15.59 -16.89 -7.60
N SER A 107 -14.79 -17.43 -8.54
CA SER A 107 -13.33 -17.50 -8.43
C SER A 107 -12.63 -16.15 -8.37
N VAL A 108 -13.29 -15.06 -8.80
CA VAL A 108 -12.80 -13.68 -8.68
C VAL A 108 -13.36 -13.02 -7.42
N THR A 109 -14.67 -13.16 -7.20
CA THR A 109 -15.39 -12.58 -6.06
C THR A 109 -14.81 -12.99 -4.72
N TRP A 110 -14.34 -14.23 -4.59
CA TRP A 110 -13.80 -14.79 -3.34
C TRP A 110 -12.29 -15.05 -3.40
N ARG A 111 -11.60 -14.45 -4.38
CA ARG A 111 -10.14 -14.53 -4.47
C ARG A 111 -9.49 -13.74 -3.34
N GLN A 112 -8.52 -14.36 -2.67
CA GLN A 112 -7.70 -13.73 -1.65
C GLN A 112 -6.95 -12.50 -2.20
N LYS A 113 -6.75 -11.48 -1.36
CA LYS A 113 -5.91 -10.34 -1.70
C LYS A 113 -4.46 -10.76 -1.96
N GLU A 114 -3.96 -10.36 -3.11
CA GLU A 114 -2.53 -10.31 -3.43
C GLU A 114 -2.08 -8.85 -3.52
N GLN A 115 -0.92 -8.52 -2.95
CA GLN A 115 -0.33 -7.19 -3.14
C GLN A 115 0.17 -7.02 -4.57
N PHE A 116 0.17 -5.78 -5.07
CA PHE A 116 0.56 -5.50 -6.46
C PHE A 116 1.96 -6.01 -6.79
N SER A 117 2.90 -5.86 -5.86
CA SER A 117 4.31 -6.22 -6.05
C SER A 117 4.53 -7.73 -6.21
N ASP A 118 3.70 -8.56 -5.57
CA ASP A 118 3.73 -10.02 -5.75
C ASP A 118 2.89 -10.44 -6.99
N GLY A 119 1.76 -9.76 -7.21
CA GLY A 119 0.86 -10.04 -8.33
C GLY A 119 1.39 -9.65 -9.73
N VAL A 120 2.37 -8.74 -9.82
CA VAL A 120 3.05 -8.42 -11.09
C VAL A 120 4.12 -9.46 -11.47
N GLY A 121 4.53 -10.30 -10.52
CA GLY A 121 5.52 -11.35 -10.70
C GLY A 121 6.60 -11.29 -9.62
N TYR A 122 6.82 -12.42 -8.94
CA TYR A 122 7.74 -12.54 -7.81
C TYR A 122 9.17 -12.09 -8.11
N SER A 123 9.66 -12.28 -9.34
CA SER A 123 11.01 -11.86 -9.72
C SER A 123 11.21 -10.35 -9.73
N TRP A 124 10.13 -9.55 -9.79
CA TRP A 124 10.26 -8.10 -9.92
C TRP A 124 10.94 -7.45 -8.70
N ILE A 125 10.45 -7.76 -7.49
CA ILE A 125 11.03 -7.24 -6.25
C ILE A 125 12.45 -7.77 -6.06
N ASP A 126 12.66 -9.06 -6.33
CA ASP A 126 13.95 -9.71 -6.12
C ASP A 126 15.03 -9.11 -7.05
N THR A 127 14.69 -8.84 -8.32
CA THR A 127 15.57 -8.15 -9.25
C THR A 127 15.85 -6.70 -8.83
N LEU A 128 14.86 -5.96 -8.32
CA LEU A 128 15.10 -4.60 -7.79
C LEU A 128 16.08 -4.62 -6.62
N LYS A 129 15.93 -5.56 -5.68
CA LYS A 129 16.86 -5.75 -4.56
C LYS A 129 18.26 -6.09 -5.04
N GLU A 130 18.39 -6.97 -6.03
CA GLU A 130 19.68 -7.32 -6.62
C GLU A 130 20.36 -6.09 -7.23
N ILE A 131 19.67 -5.36 -8.12
CA ILE A 131 20.19 -4.17 -8.80
C ILE A 131 20.65 -3.11 -7.79
N THR A 132 19.79 -2.79 -6.82
CA THR A 132 20.09 -1.76 -5.82
C THR A 132 21.20 -2.20 -4.86
N SER A 133 21.29 -3.50 -4.54
CA SER A 133 22.36 -4.04 -3.71
C SER A 133 23.73 -3.99 -4.40
N SER A 134 23.77 -4.18 -5.71
CA SER A 134 24.98 -4.02 -6.52
C SER A 134 25.35 -2.55 -6.76
N ALA A 135 24.36 -1.66 -6.86
CA ALA A 135 24.58 -0.24 -7.15
C ALA A 135 25.00 0.59 -5.92
N VAL A 136 24.71 0.13 -4.71
CA VAL A 136 24.99 0.85 -3.46
C VAL A 136 25.94 0.03 -2.57
N SER A 137 27.06 0.63 -2.19
CA SER A 137 28.04 0.00 -1.31
C SER A 137 27.63 0.07 0.16
N ASP A 138 28.18 -0.82 0.98
CA ASP A 138 27.95 -0.78 2.44
C ASP A 138 28.52 0.50 3.07
N GLU A 139 29.60 1.04 2.51
CA GLU A 139 30.18 2.30 2.96
C GLU A 139 29.24 3.48 2.67
N GLN A 140 28.56 3.49 1.51
CA GLN A 140 27.54 4.50 1.22
C GLN A 140 26.40 4.47 2.23
N ILE A 141 25.96 3.28 2.65
CA ILE A 141 24.92 3.13 3.68
C ILE A 141 25.41 3.62 5.04
N LYS A 142 26.65 3.32 5.41
CA LYS A 142 27.24 3.80 6.67
C LYS A 142 27.26 5.33 6.77
N HIS A 143 27.47 6.02 5.65
CA HIS A 143 27.46 7.48 5.56
C HIS A 143 26.12 8.06 5.06
N ALA A 144 25.04 7.28 5.06
CA ALA A 144 23.75 7.72 4.53
C ALA A 144 23.17 8.94 5.25
N ALA A 145 23.32 9.02 6.59
CA ALA A 145 22.83 10.15 7.38
C ALA A 145 23.64 11.44 7.18
N GLU A 146 24.91 11.33 6.78
CA GLU A 146 25.75 12.48 6.43
C GLU A 146 25.35 13.04 5.07
N ARG A 147 25.11 12.16 4.09
CA ARG A 147 24.67 12.56 2.74
C ARG A 147 23.21 13.03 2.72
N PHE A 148 22.33 12.35 3.44
CA PHE A 148 20.88 12.60 3.45
C PHE A 148 20.39 12.94 4.87
N PRO A 149 20.59 14.18 5.36
CA PRO A 149 20.23 14.55 6.73
C PRO A 149 18.72 14.46 7.03
N VAL A 150 17.88 14.69 6.02
CA VAL A 150 16.42 14.53 6.12
C VAL A 150 16.04 13.14 5.65
N ASN A 151 15.36 12.36 6.49
CA ASN A 151 14.89 11.01 6.18
C ASN A 151 16.00 10.13 5.59
N PRO A 152 17.06 9.81 6.35
CA PRO A 152 18.16 9.00 5.84
C PRO A 152 17.67 7.59 5.46
N PRO A 153 18.08 7.07 4.30
CA PRO A 153 17.67 5.74 3.84
C PRO A 153 18.23 4.66 4.78
N GLN A 154 17.41 3.64 5.06
CA GLN A 154 17.73 2.58 6.01
C GLN A 154 18.33 1.32 5.34
N ASN A 155 18.23 1.23 4.02
CA ASN A 155 18.76 0.12 3.24
C ASN A 155 19.21 0.60 1.84
N LYS A 156 19.86 -0.30 1.09
CA LYS A 156 20.42 -0.02 -0.24
C LYS A 156 19.38 0.37 -1.28
N GLU A 157 18.20 -0.22 -1.20
CA GLU A 157 17.09 0.08 -2.10
C GLU A 157 16.59 1.52 -1.87
N GLU A 158 16.31 1.90 -0.63
CA GLU A 158 15.96 3.27 -0.26
C GLU A 158 17.05 4.27 -0.64
N TYR A 159 18.32 3.93 -0.43
CA TYR A 159 19.45 4.80 -0.79
C TYR A 159 19.50 5.05 -2.30
N TYR A 160 19.27 4.01 -3.09
CA TYR A 160 19.24 4.09 -4.54
C TYR A 160 18.11 5.01 -5.01
N TYR A 161 16.87 4.80 -4.53
CA TYR A 161 15.73 5.67 -4.87
C TYR A 161 15.93 7.10 -4.38
N ARG A 162 16.48 7.28 -3.17
CA ARG A 162 16.76 8.61 -2.60
C ARG A 162 17.81 9.36 -3.41
N SER A 163 18.82 8.67 -3.94
CA SER A 163 19.83 9.26 -4.82
C SER A 163 19.19 9.81 -6.11
N ILE A 164 18.31 9.03 -6.74
CA ILE A 164 17.57 9.46 -7.94
C ILE A 164 16.63 10.63 -7.62
N PHE A 165 15.93 10.56 -6.48
CA PHE A 165 15.05 11.64 -6.05
C PHE A 165 15.80 12.97 -5.86
N GLU A 166 16.95 12.95 -5.20
CA GLU A 166 17.77 14.15 -4.96
C GLU A 166 18.37 14.71 -6.25
N GLU A 167 18.71 13.86 -7.22
CA GLU A 167 19.18 14.30 -8.55
C GLU A 167 18.13 15.17 -9.27
N HIS A 168 16.85 14.82 -9.16
CA HIS A 168 15.75 15.60 -9.75
C HIS A 168 15.23 16.72 -8.84
N PHE A 169 15.29 16.53 -7.52
CA PHE A 169 14.71 17.41 -6.52
C PHE A 169 15.71 17.69 -5.38
N PRO A 170 16.77 18.48 -5.61
CA PRO A 170 17.90 18.62 -4.69
C PRO A 170 17.61 19.41 -3.41
N SER A 171 16.40 19.95 -3.26
CA SER A 171 16.06 20.80 -2.11
C SER A 171 15.65 19.99 -0.89
N GLU A 172 16.03 20.46 0.29
CA GLU A 172 15.59 19.89 1.57
C GLU A 172 14.05 19.91 1.71
N SER A 173 13.39 20.95 1.20
CA SER A 173 11.92 21.05 1.18
C SER A 173 11.27 19.92 0.38
N ALA A 174 11.87 19.51 -0.74
CA ALA A 174 11.38 18.38 -1.52
C ALA A 174 11.54 17.07 -0.74
N ALA A 175 12.69 16.84 -0.10
CA ALA A 175 12.90 15.67 0.75
C ALA A 175 11.89 15.59 1.91
N LYS A 176 11.58 16.73 2.55
CA LYS A 176 10.56 16.82 3.62
C LYS A 176 9.14 16.54 3.15
N SER A 177 8.87 16.66 1.85
CA SER A 177 7.54 16.33 1.29
C SER A 177 7.27 14.81 1.20
N VAL A 178 8.31 13.99 1.32
CA VAL A 178 8.20 12.53 1.30
C VAL A 178 8.12 12.02 2.74
N PRO A 179 6.99 11.42 3.17
CA PRO A 179 6.86 10.90 4.52
C PRO A 179 7.78 9.71 4.73
N SER A 180 8.49 9.70 5.86
CA SER A 180 9.33 8.58 6.31
C SER A 180 8.87 8.13 7.68
N VAL A 181 7.91 7.20 7.68
CA VAL A 181 7.29 6.65 8.90
C VAL A 181 7.37 5.13 8.87
N PRO A 182 7.52 4.46 10.04
CA PRO A 182 7.49 2.99 10.09
C PRO A 182 6.20 2.44 9.48
N SER A 183 6.36 1.43 8.63
CA SER A 183 5.27 0.73 7.95
C SER A 183 5.69 -0.69 7.59
N VAL A 184 4.74 -1.62 7.61
CA VAL A 184 4.89 -2.98 7.04
C VAL A 184 3.70 -3.24 6.14
N ALA A 185 3.92 -3.64 4.89
CA ALA A 185 2.82 -4.06 4.00
C ALA A 185 1.64 -3.05 3.95
N CYS A 186 1.96 -1.74 3.81
CA CYS A 186 1.01 -0.62 3.80
C CYS A 186 0.34 -0.26 5.15
N SER A 187 0.74 -0.90 6.26
CA SER A 187 0.21 -0.61 7.59
C SER A 187 0.73 0.71 8.16
N THR A 188 -0.02 1.33 9.08
CA THR A 188 0.47 2.46 9.86
C THR A 188 1.16 1.99 11.14
N ALA A 189 1.90 2.89 11.79
CA ALA A 189 2.51 2.62 13.09
C ALA A 189 1.51 2.15 14.15
N GLU A 190 0.26 2.64 14.10
CA GLU A 190 -0.82 2.21 14.99
C GLU A 190 -1.26 0.77 14.71
N ALA A 191 -1.34 0.37 13.43
CA ALA A 191 -1.66 -1.00 13.05
C ALA A 191 -0.53 -1.99 13.40
N LEU A 192 0.74 -1.55 13.37
CA LEU A 192 1.87 -2.36 13.85
C LEU A 192 1.76 -2.70 15.34
N ALA A 193 1.04 -1.90 16.13
CA ALA A 193 0.83 -2.17 17.55
C ALA A 193 -0.21 -3.27 17.82
N TRP A 194 -0.98 -3.68 16.82
CA TRP A 194 -2.04 -4.69 16.98
C TRP A 194 -1.52 -6.12 17.07
N ASP A 195 -0.37 -6.41 16.44
CA ASP A 195 0.25 -7.72 16.50
C ASP A 195 1.76 -7.57 16.75
N LYS A 196 2.25 -8.21 17.82
CA LYS A 196 3.68 -8.23 18.14
C LYS A 196 4.52 -8.83 17.02
N ALA A 197 3.95 -9.72 16.20
CA ALA A 197 4.63 -10.30 15.05
C ALA A 197 4.95 -9.26 13.95
N PHE A 198 4.28 -8.11 13.93
CA PHE A 198 4.59 -7.01 13.00
C PHE A 198 5.68 -6.08 13.51
N GLN A 199 6.08 -6.19 14.78
CA GLN A 199 7.13 -5.35 15.34
C GLN A 199 8.50 -5.77 14.78
N ASN A 200 9.27 -4.79 14.30
CA ASN A 200 10.62 -4.95 13.72
C ASN A 200 10.68 -5.68 12.36
N LEU A 201 9.57 -5.84 11.65
CA LEU A 201 9.61 -6.24 10.24
C LEU A 201 9.76 -4.98 9.36
N ASN A 202 10.61 -5.06 8.34
CA ASN A 202 10.69 -4.08 7.26
C ASN A 202 10.58 -4.84 5.93
N ASP A 203 9.41 -5.45 5.71
CA ASP A 203 9.10 -6.18 4.49
C ASP A 203 8.00 -5.42 3.73
N PRO A 204 8.29 -4.93 2.51
CA PRO A 204 7.29 -4.26 1.69
C PRO A 204 6.26 -5.22 1.09
N SER A 205 6.49 -6.54 1.15
CA SER A 205 5.59 -7.56 0.60
C SER A 205 4.54 -8.03 1.60
N GLY A 206 3.42 -8.55 1.08
CA GLY A 206 2.31 -9.06 1.90
C GLY A 206 2.63 -10.35 2.63
N ARG A 207 3.76 -10.98 2.27
CA ARG A 207 4.26 -12.25 2.81
C ARG A 207 4.62 -12.19 4.29
N ALA A 208 4.78 -10.98 4.84
CA ALA A 208 5.01 -10.76 6.27
C ALA A 208 3.83 -11.20 7.15
N VAL A 209 2.61 -11.22 6.61
CA VAL A 209 1.40 -11.57 7.37
C VAL A 209 1.11 -13.07 7.28
N LYS A 210 1.86 -13.87 8.05
CA LYS A 210 1.71 -15.34 8.09
C LYS A 210 0.47 -15.78 8.89
N GLY A 211 -0.15 -16.88 8.45
CA GLY A 211 -1.20 -17.59 9.20
C GLY A 211 -2.61 -17.01 9.10
N VAL A 212 -2.84 -16.03 8.21
CA VAL A 212 -4.20 -15.52 7.92
C VAL A 212 -4.92 -16.40 6.89
N HIS A 213 -4.18 -16.99 5.95
CA HIS A 213 -4.75 -17.87 4.91
C HIS A 213 -3.96 -19.18 4.77
N GLU A 214 -4.62 -20.19 4.19
CA GLU A 214 -4.12 -21.57 4.06
C GLU A 214 -2.99 -21.70 3.02
N GLU A 215 -2.99 -20.84 2.01
CA GLU A 215 -1.94 -20.76 1.00
C GLU A 215 -1.06 -19.53 1.26
N ALA A 216 0.00 -19.72 2.03
CA ALA A 216 1.10 -18.77 2.10
C ALA A 216 2.04 -19.09 0.93
N TYR A 217 1.91 -18.34 -0.16
CA TYR A 217 2.80 -18.45 -1.32
C TYR A 217 4.14 -17.74 -1.06
#